data_AF-A0A7K1FNW5-F1
#
_entry.id   AF-A0A7K1FNW5-F1
#
_cell.length_a   1.000
_cell.length_b   1.000
_cell.length_c   1.000
_cell.angle_alpha   90.00
_cell.angle_beta   90.00
_cell.angle_gamma   90.00
#
_symmetry.space_group_name_H-M   'P 1'
#
loop_
_entity.id
_entity.type
_entity.pdbx_description
1 polymer ?
#
loop_
_entity_poly.entity_id
_entity_poly.type
_entity_poly.pdbx_seq_one_letter_code
_entity_poly.pdbx_strand_id
1 'polypeptide(L)'
;MDIALYGRALWTYKWLLVVGVVVAAAAAFLVGFKIQDGKVVSRSEGLYTASTYVLIGGNNGQLFLNQVPGEAVPDGSSAPRDVDLAGLAPTYAYYVSSDVIRKAVEDQVGAFGEDEALTAIARTNMPGSPDDTGGRFSLPVLSIIGQAPTAARAQDISRAANEAFQTFVAQQQDQNGTPAEQRTTLVTLNQNEAQPVETSNPLLGVVVTGIGVLAAFIALIFVLFNVRTRRLEKERDALEEARNHERIAEPVGAGPADFPASGPVPGAPGPMGFDRNGAFPVDRGDGRPPLLPGFPPRGDDRSPRD
;
A
#
# COMPACT_ATOMS: atom_id res chain seq x y z
N MET A 1 -0.79 -5.02 33.84
CA MET A 1 0.27 -5.89 33.27
C MET A 1 1.60 -5.37 33.75
N ASP A 2 2.42 -6.21 34.38
CA ASP A 2 3.64 -5.77 35.04
C ASP A 2 4.80 -5.70 34.04
N ILE A 3 5.10 -4.48 33.55
CA ILE A 3 6.16 -4.22 32.56
C ILE A 3 7.52 -4.73 33.05
N ALA A 4 7.77 -4.68 34.35
CA ALA A 4 9.00 -5.15 34.97
C ALA A 4 9.21 -6.66 34.78
N LEU A 5 8.12 -7.44 34.79
CA LEU A 5 8.18 -8.89 34.63
C LEU A 5 8.58 -9.28 33.19
N TYR A 6 8.03 -8.58 32.19
CA TYR A 6 8.38 -8.82 30.78
C TYR A 6 9.84 -8.46 30.48
N GLY A 7 10.33 -7.33 31.01
CA GLY A 7 11.73 -6.94 30.87
C GLY A 7 12.69 -7.96 31.49
N ARG A 8 12.35 -8.49 32.68
CA ARG A 8 13.16 -9.51 33.35
C ARG A 8 13.22 -10.83 32.58
N ALA A 9 12.10 -11.25 31.97
CA ALA A 9 12.06 -12.44 31.13
C ALA A 9 13.01 -12.30 29.93
N LEU A 10 12.93 -11.17 29.20
CA LEU A 10 13.83 -10.89 28.07
C LEU A 10 15.30 -10.84 28.50
N TRP A 11 15.60 -10.21 29.64
CA TRP A 11 16.98 -10.12 30.15
C TRP A 11 17.58 -11.47 30.52
N THR A 12 16.75 -12.37 31.07
CA THR A 12 17.17 -13.74 31.43
C THR A 12 17.59 -14.54 30.19
N TYR A 13 16.96 -14.28 29.04
CA TYR A 13 17.21 -14.95 27.77
C TYR A 13 17.92 -14.07 26.73
N LYS A 14 18.80 -13.16 27.18
CA LYS A 14 19.52 -12.22 26.30
C LYS A 14 20.24 -12.89 25.11
N TRP A 15 20.82 -14.07 25.31
CA TRP A 15 21.50 -14.81 24.24
C TRP A 15 20.52 -15.34 23.19
N LEU A 16 19.36 -15.85 23.62
CA LEU A 16 18.32 -16.30 22.71
C LEU A 16 17.73 -15.13 21.92
N LEU A 17 17.58 -13.96 22.56
CA LEU A 17 17.15 -12.73 21.90
C LEU A 17 18.17 -12.28 20.84
N VAL A 18 19.47 -12.27 21.16
CA VAL A 18 20.53 -11.93 20.19
C VAL A 18 20.53 -12.87 19.00
N VAL A 19 20.43 -14.19 19.24
CA VAL A 19 20.30 -15.18 18.16
C VAL A 19 19.04 -14.90 17.32
N GLY A 20 17.91 -14.61 17.97
CA GLY A 20 16.67 -14.24 17.27
C GLY A 20 16.81 -13.01 16.38
N VAL A 21 17.51 -11.96 16.84
CA VAL A 21 17.80 -10.76 16.04
C VAL A 21 18.69 -11.09 14.85
N VAL A 22 19.74 -11.89 15.03
CA VAL A 22 20.63 -12.31 13.94
C VAL A 22 19.87 -13.13 12.90
N VAL A 23 19.05 -14.08 13.34
CA VAL A 23 18.23 -14.91 12.44
C VAL A 23 17.17 -14.07 11.71
N ALA A 24 16.53 -13.12 12.41
CA ALA A 24 15.57 -12.20 11.80
C ALA A 24 16.23 -11.29 10.75
N ALA A 25 17.42 -10.76 11.04
CA ALA A 25 18.19 -9.97 10.09
C ALA A 25 18.61 -10.79 8.87
N ALA A 26 19.07 -12.02 9.07
CA ALA A 26 19.42 -12.94 7.99
C ALA A 26 18.19 -13.31 7.13
N ALA A 27 17.05 -13.60 7.74
CA ALA A 27 15.81 -13.89 7.03
C ALA A 27 15.32 -12.67 6.23
N ALA A 28 15.32 -11.48 6.82
CA ALA A 28 14.96 -10.24 6.15
C ALA A 28 15.89 -9.96 4.95
N PHE A 29 17.20 -10.19 5.11
CA PHE A 29 18.18 -10.06 4.04
C PHE A 29 17.92 -11.05 2.90
N LEU A 30 17.66 -12.33 3.20
CA LEU A 30 17.35 -13.36 2.20
C LEU A 30 16.01 -13.12 1.47
N VAL A 31 15.10 -12.36 2.08
CA VAL A 31 13.86 -11.93 1.40
C VAL A 31 14.13 -10.78 0.44
N GLY A 32 14.87 -9.77 0.87
CA GLY A 32 15.10 -8.55 0.08
C GLY A 32 16.14 -8.70 -1.03
N PHE A 33 17.07 -9.63 -0.90
CA PHE A 33 18.22 -9.74 -1.80
C PHE A 33 18.36 -11.16 -2.37
N LYS A 34 18.76 -11.23 -3.63
CA LYS A 34 19.21 -12.44 -4.30
C LYS A 34 20.71 -12.36 -4.57
N ILE A 35 21.42 -13.48 -4.40
CA ILE A 35 22.83 -13.57 -4.79
C ILE A 35 22.85 -14.08 -6.23
N GLN A 36 23.23 -13.22 -7.17
CA GLN A 36 23.43 -13.57 -8.58
C GLN A 36 24.88 -13.29 -8.94
N ASP A 37 25.58 -14.30 -9.47
CA ASP A 37 26.97 -14.23 -9.90
C ASP A 37 27.94 -13.70 -8.83
N GLY A 38 27.71 -14.10 -7.57
CA GLY A 38 28.53 -13.65 -6.42
C GLY A 38 28.29 -12.20 -6.01
N LYS A 39 27.33 -11.49 -6.63
CA LYS A 39 26.91 -10.14 -6.27
C LYS A 39 25.56 -10.17 -5.58
N VAL A 40 25.40 -9.33 -4.56
CA VAL A 40 24.13 -9.11 -3.88
C VAL A 40 23.31 -8.15 -4.75
N VAL A 41 22.25 -8.67 -5.37
CA VAL A 41 21.32 -7.90 -6.21
C VAL A 41 20.00 -7.79 -5.46
N SER A 42 19.39 -6.60 -5.47
CA SER A 42 18.03 -6.43 -4.91
C SER A 42 17.08 -7.38 -5.63
N ARG A 43 16.19 -8.02 -4.86
CA ARG A 43 15.16 -8.91 -5.42
C ARG A 43 14.02 -8.12 -6.06
N SER A 44 13.96 -6.81 -5.87
CA SER A 44 13.11 -5.94 -6.68
C SER A 44 13.61 -6.00 -8.11
N GLU A 45 12.90 -6.75 -8.96
CA GLU A 45 13.14 -6.68 -10.39
C GLU A 45 12.81 -5.26 -10.82
N GLY A 46 13.84 -4.53 -11.25
CA GLY A 46 13.69 -3.15 -11.68
C GLY A 46 12.83 -3.17 -12.93
N LEU A 47 11.57 -2.76 -12.81
CA LEU A 47 10.74 -2.50 -13.97
C LEU A 47 11.15 -1.14 -14.53
N TYR A 48 11.25 -1.04 -15.83
CA TYR A 48 11.50 0.20 -16.54
C TYR A 48 10.24 0.60 -17.27
N THR A 49 9.93 1.88 -17.27
CA THR A 49 8.84 2.46 -18.08
C THR A 49 9.41 3.46 -19.07
N ALA A 50 9.01 3.33 -20.32
CA ALA A 50 9.27 4.33 -21.35
C ALA A 50 7.93 4.86 -21.87
N SER A 51 7.88 6.17 -22.11
CA SER A 51 6.66 6.84 -22.55
C SER A 51 6.85 7.53 -23.89
N THR A 52 5.94 7.28 -24.82
CA THR A 52 5.82 8.03 -26.07
C THR A 52 4.64 8.98 -25.97
N TYR A 53 4.87 10.27 -26.16
CA TYR A 53 3.81 11.29 -26.16
C TYR A 53 3.30 11.53 -27.57
N VAL A 54 1.99 11.50 -27.74
CA VAL A 54 1.32 11.68 -29.04
C VAL A 54 0.27 12.76 -28.91
N LEU A 55 0.36 13.78 -29.75
CA LEU A 55 -0.67 14.80 -29.89
C LEU A 55 -1.75 14.30 -30.84
N ILE A 56 -3.00 14.37 -30.42
CA ILE A 56 -4.18 14.13 -31.23
C ILE A 56 -4.61 15.49 -31.82
N GLY A 57 -4.56 15.59 -33.14
CA GLY A 57 -4.96 16.77 -33.89
C GLY A 57 -6.02 16.46 -34.94
N GLY A 58 -6.50 17.52 -35.60
CA GLY A 58 -7.25 17.42 -36.85
C GLY A 58 -6.41 17.94 -38.02
N ASN A 59 -6.78 17.56 -39.25
CA ASN A 59 -6.08 18.00 -40.46
C ASN A 59 -6.07 19.52 -40.67
N ASN A 60 -6.89 20.26 -39.92
CA ASN A 60 -6.93 21.71 -39.99
C ASN A 60 -5.63 22.37 -39.51
N GLY A 61 -4.73 21.67 -38.81
CA GLY A 61 -3.35 22.15 -38.54
C GLY A 61 -3.25 23.46 -37.74
N GLN A 62 -4.38 23.95 -37.22
CA GLN A 62 -4.54 25.28 -36.64
C GLN A 62 -4.21 25.32 -35.14
N LEU A 63 -3.20 24.57 -34.68
CA LEU A 63 -2.77 24.63 -33.27
C LEU A 63 -2.29 26.04 -32.87
N PHE A 64 -1.95 26.87 -33.86
CA PHE A 64 -1.44 28.23 -33.68
C PHE A 64 -2.35 29.33 -34.27
N LEU A 65 -3.57 28.99 -34.67
CA LEU A 65 -4.51 29.99 -35.19
C LEU A 65 -5.53 30.35 -34.11
N ASN A 66 -5.58 31.64 -33.80
CA ASN A 66 -6.46 32.26 -32.80
C ASN A 66 -7.92 32.27 -33.27
N GLN A 67 -8.16 32.39 -34.58
CA GLN A 67 -9.49 32.42 -35.19
C GLN A 67 -9.45 31.72 -36.54
N VAL A 68 -10.36 30.78 -36.75
CA VAL A 68 -10.75 30.32 -38.09
C VAL A 68 -11.64 31.41 -38.67
N PRO A 69 -11.30 32.04 -39.81
CA PRO A 69 -12.21 32.97 -40.47
C PRO A 69 -13.49 32.20 -40.80
N GLY A 70 -14.62 32.61 -40.23
CA GLY A 70 -15.90 31.93 -40.48
C GLY A 70 -16.24 32.02 -41.97
N GLU A 71 -16.30 30.87 -42.65
CA GLU A 71 -16.92 30.81 -43.96
C GLU A 71 -18.38 31.24 -43.83
N ALA A 72 -18.80 32.16 -44.70
CA ALA A 72 -20.18 32.60 -44.76
C ALA A 72 -21.06 31.41 -45.17
N VAL A 73 -21.77 30.82 -44.20
CA VAL A 73 -22.72 29.73 -44.43
C VAL A 73 -23.92 30.29 -45.22
N PRO A 74 -24.20 29.84 -46.44
CA PRO A 74 -25.45 30.14 -47.14
C PRO A 74 -26.61 29.45 -46.40
N ASP A 75 -27.76 30.13 -46.32
CA ASP A 75 -28.98 29.65 -45.66
C ASP A 75 -29.30 28.20 -46.08
N GLY A 76 -29.10 27.24 -45.17
CA GLY A 76 -29.38 25.82 -45.38
C GLY A 76 -28.28 24.83 -45.00
N SER A 77 -27.10 25.27 -44.54
CA SER A 77 -26.03 24.37 -44.08
C SER A 77 -26.00 24.22 -42.55
N SER A 78 -25.73 22.99 -42.09
CA SER A 78 -25.53 22.69 -40.67
C SER A 78 -24.23 23.35 -40.18
N ALA A 79 -24.29 24.07 -39.06
CA ALA A 79 -23.13 24.70 -38.46
C ALA A 79 -21.97 23.71 -38.21
N PRO A 80 -20.70 24.12 -38.42
CA PRO A 80 -19.54 23.32 -38.04
C PRO A 80 -19.64 22.90 -36.57
N ARG A 81 -19.51 21.59 -36.31
CA ARG A 81 -19.45 21.07 -34.94
C ARG A 81 -17.98 20.90 -34.57
N ASP A 82 -17.53 21.65 -33.57
CA ASP A 82 -16.20 21.45 -32.98
C ASP A 82 -16.17 20.07 -32.31
N VAL A 83 -15.19 19.25 -32.72
CA VAL A 83 -14.92 17.98 -32.09
C VAL A 83 -13.99 18.22 -30.91
N ASP A 84 -14.46 17.91 -29.70
CA ASP A 84 -13.63 17.97 -28.49
C ASP A 84 -12.59 16.82 -28.51
N LEU A 85 -11.46 17.08 -29.15
CA LEU A 85 -10.34 16.13 -29.23
C LEU A 85 -9.76 15.81 -27.84
N ALA A 86 -9.81 16.76 -26.92
CA ALA A 86 -9.33 16.57 -25.56
C ALA A 86 -10.24 15.60 -24.79
N GLY A 87 -11.56 15.70 -24.99
CA GLY A 87 -12.55 14.74 -24.49
C GLY A 87 -12.43 13.34 -25.11
N LEU A 88 -11.85 13.21 -26.31
CA LEU A 88 -11.62 11.92 -26.98
C LEU A 88 -10.32 11.23 -26.58
N ALA A 89 -9.36 11.94 -25.98
CA ALA A 89 -8.07 11.35 -25.59
C ALA A 89 -8.20 10.11 -24.68
N PRO A 90 -9.08 10.08 -23.64
CA PRO A 90 -9.29 8.87 -22.84
C PRO A 90 -9.78 7.68 -23.66
N THR A 91 -10.64 7.92 -24.66
CA THR A 91 -11.14 6.87 -25.56
C THR A 91 -10.00 6.31 -26.42
N TYR A 92 -9.14 7.17 -26.97
CA TYR A 92 -7.96 6.73 -27.71
C TYR A 92 -6.97 5.95 -26.83
N ALA A 93 -6.79 6.35 -25.56
CA ALA A 93 -5.96 5.60 -24.61
C ALA A 93 -6.49 4.17 -24.37
N TYR A 94 -7.83 3.99 -24.33
CA TYR A 94 -8.45 2.68 -24.26
C TYR A 94 -8.15 1.85 -25.52
N TYR A 95 -8.22 2.45 -26.71
CA TYR A 95 -7.86 1.76 -27.96
C TYR A 95 -6.38 1.34 -28.01
N VAL A 96 -5.45 2.21 -27.58
CA VAL A 96 -4.02 1.85 -27.48
C VAL A 96 -3.80 0.66 -26.54
N SER A 97 -4.58 0.56 -25.47
CA SER A 97 -4.49 -0.53 -24.49
C SER A 97 -5.27 -1.79 -24.89
N SER A 98 -5.86 -1.83 -26.09
CA SER A 98 -6.67 -2.96 -26.56
C SER A 98 -5.83 -4.15 -27.05
N ASP A 99 -6.43 -5.33 -27.07
CA ASP A 99 -5.80 -6.57 -27.56
C ASP A 99 -5.34 -6.47 -29.02
N VAL A 100 -6.02 -5.67 -29.84
CA VAL A 100 -5.68 -5.45 -31.26
C VAL A 100 -4.33 -4.75 -31.37
N ILE A 101 -4.12 -3.67 -30.61
CA ILE A 101 -2.85 -2.96 -30.61
C ILE A 101 -1.78 -3.78 -29.91
N ARG A 102 -2.09 -4.42 -28.77
CA ARG A 102 -1.15 -5.33 -28.09
C ARG A 102 -0.62 -6.38 -29.06
N LYS A 103 -1.49 -7.06 -29.80
CA LYS A 103 -1.08 -8.10 -30.76
C LYS A 103 -0.20 -7.52 -31.87
N ALA A 104 -0.56 -6.37 -32.42
CA ALA A 104 0.26 -5.70 -33.44
C ALA A 104 1.66 -5.33 -32.91
N VAL A 105 1.76 -4.96 -31.62
CA VAL A 105 3.04 -4.72 -30.95
C VAL A 105 3.82 -6.03 -30.76
N GLU A 106 3.17 -7.09 -30.29
CA GLU A 106 3.78 -8.42 -30.15
C GLU A 106 4.29 -8.98 -31.48
N ASP A 107 3.59 -8.71 -32.58
CA ASP A 107 4.05 -9.08 -33.93
C ASP A 107 5.35 -8.32 -34.33
N GLN A 108 5.56 -7.10 -33.80
CA GLN A 108 6.73 -6.26 -34.10
C GLN A 108 7.91 -6.53 -33.16
N VAL A 109 7.68 -6.63 -31.85
CA VAL A 109 8.73 -6.74 -30.84
C VAL A 109 8.84 -8.14 -30.22
N GLY A 110 7.89 -9.03 -30.48
CA GLY A 110 7.78 -10.34 -29.83
C GLY A 110 6.81 -10.35 -28.66
N ALA A 111 6.29 -11.54 -28.34
CA ALA A 111 5.29 -11.78 -27.29
C ALA A 111 5.67 -11.17 -25.93
N PHE A 112 4.69 -10.68 -25.18
CA PHE A 112 4.93 -10.06 -23.89
C PHE A 112 5.27 -11.09 -22.82
N GLY A 113 6.26 -10.76 -21.98
CA GLY A 113 6.55 -11.49 -20.75
C GLY A 113 5.51 -11.24 -19.64
N GLU A 114 5.59 -11.99 -18.55
CA GLU A 114 4.69 -11.84 -17.39
C GLU A 114 4.79 -10.45 -16.75
N ASP A 115 5.98 -9.83 -16.80
CA ASP A 115 6.29 -8.52 -16.24
C ASP A 115 6.28 -7.39 -17.29
N GLU A 116 5.81 -7.66 -18.49
CA GLU A 116 5.69 -6.67 -19.57
C GLU A 116 4.25 -6.16 -19.69
N ALA A 117 4.11 -4.85 -19.87
CA ALA A 117 2.81 -4.24 -20.03
C ALA A 117 2.84 -3.11 -21.06
N LEU A 118 1.69 -2.96 -21.74
CA LEU A 118 1.36 -1.83 -22.59
C LEU A 118 0.13 -1.17 -22.00
N THR A 119 0.24 0.12 -21.73
CA THR A 119 -0.89 0.94 -21.28
C THR A 119 -0.83 2.30 -21.96
N ALA A 120 -1.94 3.02 -21.95
CA ALA A 120 -1.94 4.43 -22.32
C ALA A 120 -2.85 5.24 -21.40
N ILE A 121 -2.50 6.51 -21.23
CA ILE A 121 -3.28 7.47 -20.46
C ILE A 121 -3.41 8.79 -21.22
N ALA A 122 -4.56 9.43 -21.09
CA ALA A 122 -4.72 10.82 -21.53
C ALA A 122 -4.06 11.76 -20.51
N ARG A 123 -3.26 12.72 -20.98
CA ARG A 123 -2.63 13.70 -20.10
C ARG A 123 -3.52 14.92 -19.93
N THR A 124 -3.85 15.21 -18.67
CA THR A 124 -4.57 16.42 -18.25
C THR A 124 -3.65 17.48 -17.63
N ASN A 125 -2.35 17.19 -17.60
CA ASN A 125 -1.29 18.00 -17.00
C ASN A 125 -0.19 18.30 -18.02
N MET A 126 0.48 19.44 -17.85
CA MET A 126 1.63 19.79 -18.69
C MET A 126 2.78 18.77 -18.47
N PRO A 127 3.48 18.35 -19.55
CA PRO A 127 4.69 17.54 -19.43
C PRO A 127 5.73 18.24 -18.54
N GLY A 128 6.23 17.52 -17.52
CA GLY A 128 7.27 18.03 -16.61
C GLY A 128 6.80 18.86 -15.43
N SER A 129 5.48 19.12 -15.28
CA SER A 129 4.94 19.77 -14.08
C SER A 129 4.52 18.73 -13.03
N PRO A 130 4.84 18.93 -11.74
CA PRO A 130 4.24 18.15 -10.66
C PRO A 130 2.72 18.36 -10.63
N ASP A 131 1.99 17.29 -10.30
CA ASP A 131 0.53 17.13 -10.49
C ASP A 131 -0.37 18.09 -9.68
N ASP A 132 0.19 19.01 -8.88
CA ASP A 132 -0.54 19.68 -7.81
C ASP A 132 -1.00 21.12 -8.12
N THR A 133 -0.69 21.66 -9.31
CA THR A 133 -1.04 23.06 -9.68
C THR A 133 -2.18 23.16 -10.70
N GLY A 134 -3.40 22.91 -10.22
CA GLY A 134 -4.60 23.78 -10.37
C GLY A 134 -5.18 24.18 -11.73
N GLY A 135 -4.61 23.81 -12.88
CA GLY A 135 -5.19 24.12 -14.20
C GLY A 135 -5.87 22.91 -14.84
N ARG A 136 -7.18 22.98 -15.13
CA ARG A 136 -7.93 21.95 -15.89
C ARG A 136 -7.69 22.06 -17.40
N PHE A 137 -6.43 22.12 -17.84
CA PHE A 137 -6.13 22.08 -19.26
C PHE A 137 -6.09 20.62 -19.72
N SER A 138 -7.19 20.13 -20.28
CA SER A 138 -7.19 18.86 -20.99
C SER A 138 -6.48 19.08 -22.33
N LEU A 139 -5.22 18.67 -22.41
CA LEU A 139 -4.50 18.67 -23.67
C LEU A 139 -4.90 17.38 -24.41
N PRO A 140 -5.09 17.42 -25.74
CA PRO A 140 -5.35 16.22 -26.53
C PRO A 140 -4.06 15.41 -26.71
N VAL A 141 -3.38 15.08 -25.61
CA VAL A 141 -2.09 14.39 -25.58
C VAL A 141 -2.28 13.02 -24.93
N LEU A 142 -1.84 11.99 -25.63
CA LEU A 142 -1.73 10.62 -25.15
C LEU A 142 -0.31 10.36 -24.65
N SER A 143 -0.20 9.62 -23.54
CA SER A 143 1.04 9.00 -23.09
C SER A 143 0.91 7.49 -23.27
N ILE A 144 1.63 6.94 -24.25
CA ILE A 144 1.72 5.51 -24.51
C ILE A 144 2.90 4.96 -23.72
N ILE A 145 2.64 4.06 -22.78
CA ILE A 145 3.62 3.59 -21.79
C ILE A 145 3.90 2.12 -22.05
N GLY A 146 5.16 1.82 -22.36
CA GLY A 146 5.70 0.47 -22.38
C GLY A 146 6.43 0.20 -21.06
N GLN A 147 6.18 -0.96 -20.48
CA GLN A 147 6.82 -1.42 -19.24
C GLN A 147 7.50 -2.77 -19.49
N ALA A 148 8.75 -2.90 -19.03
CA ALA A 148 9.50 -4.15 -19.14
C ALA A 148 10.64 -4.26 -18.12
N PRO A 149 11.21 -5.47 -17.91
CA PRO A 149 12.39 -5.67 -17.04
C PRO A 149 13.68 -5.00 -17.53
N THR A 150 13.74 -4.54 -18.79
CA THR A 150 14.90 -3.82 -19.33
C THR A 150 14.49 -2.50 -19.98
N ALA A 151 15.35 -1.49 -19.88
CA ALA A 151 15.11 -0.16 -20.43
C ALA A 151 14.86 -0.19 -21.95
N ALA A 152 15.72 -0.89 -22.70
CA ALA A 152 15.59 -1.02 -24.16
C ALA A 152 14.26 -1.65 -24.55
N ARG A 153 13.85 -2.72 -23.86
CA ARG A 153 12.59 -3.41 -24.11
C ARG A 153 11.37 -2.52 -23.86
N ALA A 154 11.38 -1.74 -22.78
CA ALA A 154 10.30 -0.80 -22.49
C ALA A 154 10.17 0.28 -23.58
N GLN A 155 11.30 0.75 -24.12
CA GLN A 155 11.33 1.70 -25.24
C GLN A 155 10.82 1.07 -26.54
N ASP A 156 11.22 -0.16 -26.83
CA ASP A 156 10.74 -0.88 -28.01
C ASP A 156 9.23 -1.06 -27.97
N ILE A 157 8.67 -1.49 -26.82
CA ILE A 157 7.22 -1.63 -26.62
C ILE A 157 6.50 -0.30 -26.84
N SER A 158 6.96 0.79 -26.21
CA SER A 158 6.28 2.08 -26.30
C SER A 158 6.35 2.71 -27.70
N ARG A 159 7.46 2.50 -28.43
CA ARG A 159 7.62 2.97 -29.82
C ARG A 159 6.77 2.14 -30.78
N ALA A 160 6.83 0.81 -30.68
CA ALA A 160 6.03 -0.08 -31.49
C ALA A 160 4.53 0.16 -31.28
N ALA A 161 4.09 0.38 -30.04
CA ALA A 161 2.71 0.71 -29.74
C ALA A 161 2.23 2.02 -30.39
N ASN A 162 3.08 3.04 -30.42
CA ASN A 162 2.79 4.28 -31.12
C ASN A 162 2.64 4.07 -32.64
N GLU A 163 3.56 3.33 -33.26
CA GLU A 163 3.51 3.01 -34.70
C GLU A 163 2.28 2.16 -35.06
N ALA A 164 2.00 1.12 -34.28
CA ALA A 164 0.83 0.26 -34.44
C ALA A 164 -0.47 1.04 -34.30
N PHE A 165 -0.55 1.93 -33.31
CA PHE A 165 -1.74 2.76 -33.10
C PHE A 165 -1.97 3.78 -34.22
N GLN A 166 -0.92 4.46 -34.70
CA GLN A 166 -1.02 5.35 -35.84
C GLN A 166 -1.51 4.61 -37.09
N THR A 167 -0.97 3.43 -37.34
CA THR A 167 -1.38 2.55 -38.45
C THR A 167 -2.84 2.14 -38.31
N PHE A 168 -3.27 1.71 -37.13
CA PHE A 168 -4.65 1.33 -36.84
C PHE A 168 -5.64 2.47 -37.10
N VAL A 169 -5.34 3.68 -36.62
CA VAL A 169 -6.21 4.85 -36.83
C VAL A 169 -6.33 5.20 -38.31
N ALA A 170 -5.22 5.17 -39.06
CA ALA A 170 -5.24 5.41 -40.50
C ALA A 170 -6.11 4.38 -41.24
N GLN A 171 -5.94 3.09 -40.94
CA GLN A 171 -6.75 2.02 -41.51
C GLN A 171 -8.23 2.17 -41.19
N GLN A 172 -8.57 2.53 -39.95
CA GLN A 172 -9.97 2.72 -39.56
C GLN A 172 -10.61 3.91 -40.29
N GLN A 173 -9.86 5.00 -40.49
CA GLN A 173 -10.32 6.15 -41.27
C GLN A 173 -10.51 5.81 -42.75
N ASP A 174 -9.58 5.04 -43.33
CA ASP A 174 -9.67 4.59 -44.72
C ASP A 174 -10.88 3.66 -44.93
N GLN A 175 -11.08 2.68 -44.05
CA GLN A 175 -12.23 1.77 -44.08
C GLN A 175 -13.56 2.50 -43.94
N ASN A 176 -13.59 3.58 -43.16
CA ASN A 176 -14.76 4.42 -42.97
C ASN A 176 -14.95 5.46 -44.09
N GLY A 177 -14.05 5.52 -45.08
CA GLY A 177 -14.11 6.50 -46.16
C GLY A 177 -14.01 7.95 -45.67
N THR A 178 -13.30 8.19 -44.57
CA THR A 178 -13.16 9.53 -43.98
C THR A 178 -12.37 10.46 -44.94
N PRO A 179 -12.98 11.57 -45.41
CA PRO A 179 -12.29 12.56 -46.26
C PRO A 179 -11.03 13.09 -45.58
N ALA A 180 -10.00 13.42 -46.35
CA ALA A 180 -8.70 13.83 -45.82
C ALA A 180 -8.81 15.02 -44.86
N GLU A 181 -9.69 15.96 -45.15
CA GLU A 181 -9.94 17.18 -44.36
C GLU A 181 -10.55 16.88 -42.98
N GLN A 182 -11.18 15.72 -42.82
CA GLN A 182 -11.86 15.29 -41.60
C GLN A 182 -11.05 14.27 -40.78
N ARG A 183 -9.85 13.89 -41.24
CA ARG A 183 -9.02 12.90 -40.56
C ARG A 183 -8.41 13.47 -39.28
N THR A 184 -8.41 12.63 -38.25
CA THR A 184 -7.59 12.83 -37.06
C THR A 184 -6.13 12.59 -37.42
N THR A 185 -5.26 13.52 -37.04
CA THR A 185 -3.82 13.42 -37.18
C THR A 185 -3.20 13.04 -35.84
N LEU A 186 -2.19 12.18 -35.88
CA LEU A 186 -1.45 11.77 -34.69
C LEU A 186 0.00 12.21 -34.88
N VAL A 187 0.47 13.11 -34.03
CA VAL A 187 1.84 13.64 -34.11
C VAL A 187 2.62 13.17 -32.90
N THR A 188 3.71 12.44 -33.13
CA THR A 188 4.62 12.06 -32.04
C THR A 188 5.35 13.30 -31.54
N LEU A 189 5.12 13.68 -30.28
CA LEU A 189 5.74 14.83 -29.64
C LEU A 189 7.11 14.49 -29.07
N ASN A 190 7.22 13.34 -28.41
CA ASN A 190 8.45 12.90 -27.76
C ASN A 190 8.46 11.38 -27.57
N GLN A 191 9.65 10.79 -27.51
CA GLN A 191 9.92 9.42 -27.10
C GLN A 191 10.91 9.47 -25.94
N ASN A 192 10.41 9.34 -24.72
CA ASN A 192 11.24 9.45 -23.54
C ASN A 192 12.12 8.21 -23.36
N GLU A 193 13.30 8.43 -22.78
CA GLU A 193 14.12 7.32 -22.32
C GLU A 193 13.44 6.56 -21.18
N ALA A 194 13.70 5.24 -21.11
CA ALA A 194 13.14 4.42 -20.06
C ALA A 194 13.66 4.86 -18.69
N GLN A 195 12.76 5.06 -17.74
CA GLN A 195 13.08 5.36 -16.36
C GLN A 195 12.80 4.14 -15.48
N PRO A 196 13.61 3.88 -14.44
CA PRO A 196 13.29 2.87 -13.47
C PRO A 196 11.98 3.25 -12.77
N VAL A 197 11.01 2.35 -12.81
CA VAL A 197 9.81 2.44 -11.98
C VAL A 197 10.24 2.22 -10.55
N GLU A 198 9.95 3.19 -9.70
CA GLU A 198 10.05 3.00 -8.26
C GLU A 198 8.91 2.06 -7.84
N THR A 199 9.13 0.76 -8.02
CA THR A 199 8.21 -0.27 -7.56
C THR A 199 8.11 -0.18 -6.04
N SER A 200 6.89 -0.39 -5.54
CA SER A 200 6.55 -0.32 -4.12
C SER A 200 7.68 -0.80 -3.23
N ASN A 201 8.09 0.08 -2.31
CA ASN A 201 9.31 -0.03 -1.53
C ASN A 201 9.57 -1.48 -1.05
N PRO A 202 10.57 -2.20 -1.61
CA PRO A 202 10.85 -3.59 -1.24
C PRO A 202 11.20 -3.74 0.24
N LEU A 203 11.52 -2.63 0.91
CA LEU A 203 11.70 -2.54 2.35
C LEU A 203 10.50 -3.03 3.14
N LEU A 204 9.26 -2.89 2.65
CA LEU A 204 8.07 -3.34 3.39
C LEU A 204 8.10 -4.87 3.62
N GLY A 205 8.38 -5.66 2.59
CA GLY A 205 8.48 -7.12 2.72
C GLY A 205 9.61 -7.52 3.66
N VAL A 206 10.78 -6.88 3.51
CA VAL A 206 11.96 -7.09 4.36
C VAL A 206 11.63 -6.80 5.84
N VAL A 207 10.97 -5.68 6.12
CA VAL A 207 10.60 -5.26 7.48
C VAL A 207 9.55 -6.20 8.07
N VAL A 208 8.51 -6.55 7.31
CA VAL A 208 7.45 -7.46 7.79
C VAL A 208 8.01 -8.85 8.11
N THR A 209 8.85 -9.42 7.25
CA THR A 209 9.50 -10.71 7.55
C THR A 209 10.43 -10.61 8.75
N GLY A 210 11.27 -9.58 8.82
CA GLY A 210 12.18 -9.37 9.95
C GLY A 210 11.45 -9.27 11.29
N ILE A 211 10.40 -8.44 11.36
CA ILE A 211 9.56 -8.29 12.55
C ILE A 211 8.83 -9.60 12.88
N GLY A 212 8.30 -10.30 11.88
CA GLY A 212 7.59 -11.57 12.08
C GLY A 212 8.49 -12.65 12.70
N VAL A 213 9.71 -12.81 12.18
CA VAL A 213 10.69 -13.76 12.73
C VAL A 213 11.13 -13.34 14.13
N LEU A 214 11.41 -12.06 14.37
CA LEU A 214 11.79 -11.56 15.69
C LEU A 214 10.67 -11.78 16.72
N ALA A 215 9.42 -11.50 16.35
CA ALA A 215 8.25 -11.72 17.19
C ALA A 215 8.09 -13.20 17.57
N ALA A 216 8.37 -14.13 16.65
CA ALA A 216 8.35 -15.57 16.93
C ALA A 216 9.39 -15.96 18.00
N PHE A 217 10.60 -15.39 17.97
CA PHE A 217 11.61 -15.61 19.01
C PHE A 217 11.20 -15.00 20.36
N ILE A 218 10.59 -13.81 20.37
CA ILE A 218 10.07 -13.19 21.58
C ILE A 218 8.96 -14.06 22.20
N ALA A 219 8.04 -14.57 21.38
CA ALA A 219 7.00 -15.49 21.83
C ALA A 219 7.61 -16.78 22.43
N LEU A 220 8.63 -17.35 21.78
CA LEU A 220 9.35 -18.51 22.28
C LEU A 220 10.02 -18.25 23.63
N ILE A 221 10.64 -17.07 23.82
CA ILE A 221 11.22 -16.65 25.10
C ILE A 221 10.16 -16.66 26.20
N PHE A 222 8.97 -16.14 25.95
CA PHE A 222 7.89 -16.13 26.94
C PHE A 222 7.38 -17.53 27.27
N VAL A 223 7.27 -18.41 26.28
CA VAL A 223 6.91 -19.82 26.50
C VAL A 223 7.94 -20.50 27.40
N LEU A 224 9.23 -20.35 27.09
CA LEU A 224 10.33 -20.93 27.88
C LEU A 224 10.38 -20.35 29.30
N PHE A 225 10.15 -19.05 29.45
CA PHE A 225 10.06 -18.39 30.75
C PHE A 225 8.90 -18.97 31.58
N ASN A 226 7.70 -19.06 31.00
CA ASN A 226 6.53 -19.60 31.69
C ASN A 226 6.73 -21.07 32.11
N VAL A 227 7.32 -21.90 31.24
CA VAL A 227 7.65 -23.29 31.58
C VAL A 227 8.66 -23.37 32.72
N ARG A 228 9.69 -22.51 32.73
CA ARG A 228 10.70 -22.47 33.78
C ARG A 228 10.12 -22.02 35.12
N THR A 229 9.31 -20.97 35.14
CA THR A 229 8.66 -20.46 36.37
C THR A 229 7.77 -21.53 37.00
N ARG A 230 6.96 -22.22 36.20
CA ARG A 230 6.13 -23.33 36.69
C ARG A 230 6.93 -24.50 37.25
N ARG A 231 8.12 -24.78 36.71
CA ARG A 231 9.00 -25.84 37.27
C ARG A 231 9.57 -25.42 38.62
N LEU A 232 10.01 -24.17 38.75
CA LEU A 232 10.53 -23.63 40.00
C LEU A 232 9.45 -23.56 41.09
N GLU A 233 8.21 -23.21 40.75
CA GLU A 233 7.07 -23.25 41.67
C GLU A 233 6.83 -24.67 42.18
N LYS A 234 6.76 -25.66 41.28
CA LYS A 234 6.60 -27.07 41.67
C LYS A 234 7.74 -27.59 42.55
N GLU A 235 8.98 -27.21 42.26
CA GLU A 235 10.12 -27.57 43.09
C GLU A 235 10.03 -26.93 44.49
N ARG A 236 9.57 -25.68 44.58
CA ARG A 236 9.35 -25.01 45.86
C ARG A 236 8.22 -25.65 46.66
N ASP A 237 7.10 -25.95 46.02
CA ASP A 237 5.96 -26.61 46.66
C ASP A 237 6.38 -27.99 47.18
N ALA A 238 7.11 -28.78 46.38
CA ALA A 238 7.65 -30.08 46.80
C ALA A 238 8.64 -29.97 47.98
N LEU A 239 9.48 -28.93 48.00
CA LEU A 239 10.40 -28.67 49.12
C LEU A 239 9.66 -28.22 50.39
N GLU A 240 8.60 -27.42 50.25
CA GLU A 240 7.76 -26.99 51.38
C GLU A 240 6.97 -28.17 51.94
N GLU A 241 6.43 -29.05 51.08
CA GLU A 241 5.80 -30.30 51.49
C GLU A 241 6.79 -31.20 52.23
N ALA A 242 8.00 -31.41 51.70
CA ALA A 242 9.03 -32.22 52.35
C ALA A 242 9.42 -31.66 53.74
N ARG A 243 9.58 -30.34 53.86
CA ARG A 243 9.88 -29.66 55.13
C ARG A 243 8.72 -29.77 56.13
N ASN A 244 7.48 -29.69 55.67
CA ASN A 244 6.31 -29.87 56.54
C ASN A 244 6.21 -31.32 57.06
N HIS A 245 6.51 -32.32 56.23
CA HIS A 245 6.56 -33.72 56.67
C HIS A 245 7.66 -33.96 57.71
N GLU A 246 8.83 -33.33 57.56
CA GLU A 246 9.93 -33.44 58.53
C GLU A 246 9.56 -32.82 59.89
N ARG A 247 8.88 -31.67 59.91
CA ARG A 247 8.40 -31.03 61.16
C ARG A 247 7.38 -31.87 61.93
N ILE A 248 6.58 -32.68 61.24
CA ILE A 248 5.57 -33.54 61.89
C ILE A 248 6.21 -34.80 62.50
N ALA A 249 7.42 -35.18 62.07
CA ALA A 249 8.14 -36.35 62.58
C ALA A 249 8.98 -36.09 63.84
N GLU A 250 9.06 -34.85 64.34
CA GLU A 250 9.75 -34.54 65.60
C GLU A 250 8.89 -35.00 66.79
N PRO A 251 9.34 -35.98 67.60
CA PRO A 251 8.52 -36.58 68.64
C PRO A 251 8.24 -35.57 69.76
N VAL A 252 6.96 -35.33 70.02
CA VAL A 252 6.44 -34.57 71.17
C VAL A 252 6.82 -35.32 72.46
N GLY A 253 8.03 -35.07 72.94
CA GLY A 253 8.55 -35.56 74.21
C GLY A 253 8.43 -34.50 75.30
N ALA A 254 7.39 -34.64 76.12
CA ALA A 254 7.23 -34.15 77.51
C ALA A 254 7.35 -32.63 77.81
N GLY A 255 6.25 -32.05 78.31
CA GLY A 255 6.22 -30.74 79.01
C GLY A 255 6.92 -30.76 80.39
N PRO A 256 6.70 -29.81 81.33
CA PRO A 256 5.59 -28.85 81.46
C PRO A 256 6.02 -27.42 81.88
N ALA A 257 5.08 -26.45 81.96
CA ALA A 257 4.90 -25.57 83.12
C ALA A 257 3.81 -24.51 82.90
N ASP A 258 2.99 -24.36 83.93
CA ASP A 258 1.97 -23.35 84.16
C ASP A 258 2.36 -21.92 83.79
N PHE A 259 1.49 -21.23 83.06
CA PHE A 259 1.46 -19.77 83.02
C PHE A 259 0.14 -19.26 83.62
N PRO A 260 0.18 -18.31 84.56
CA PRO A 260 -0.99 -17.88 85.32
C PRO A 260 -1.90 -16.94 84.54
N ALA A 261 -3.19 -17.02 84.87
CA ALA A 261 -4.23 -16.11 84.45
C ALA A 261 -3.94 -14.65 84.88
N SER A 262 -3.88 -13.76 83.89
CA SER A 262 -4.03 -12.30 83.99
C SER A 262 -4.70 -11.89 82.67
N GLY A 263 -5.95 -11.44 82.62
CA GLY A 263 -6.56 -10.26 83.21
C GLY A 263 -7.30 -9.54 82.05
N PRO A 264 -8.47 -8.92 82.25
CA PRO A 264 -9.26 -8.35 81.15
C PRO A 264 -8.63 -7.03 80.67
N VAL A 265 -8.30 -6.94 79.38
CA VAL A 265 -7.90 -5.69 78.73
C VAL A 265 -9.15 -4.90 78.34
N PRO A 266 -9.35 -3.68 78.86
CA PRO A 266 -10.43 -2.79 78.44
C PRO A 266 -10.02 -1.96 77.21
N GLY A 267 -10.94 -1.86 76.25
CA GLY A 267 -11.11 -0.70 75.37
C GLY A 267 -10.01 -0.40 74.35
N ALA A 268 -10.23 -0.82 73.11
CA ALA A 268 -9.68 -0.13 71.94
C ALA A 268 -10.80 0.09 70.90
N PRO A 269 -10.91 1.31 70.35
CA PRO A 269 -12.10 1.81 69.66
C PRO A 269 -12.30 1.26 68.24
N GLY A 270 -13.57 0.97 67.95
CA GLY A 270 -14.32 1.14 66.70
C GLY A 270 -13.63 0.95 65.34
N PRO A 271 -14.08 0.03 64.48
CA PRO A 271 -13.75 0.08 63.06
C PRO A 271 -14.42 1.32 62.44
N MET A 272 -13.60 2.32 62.06
CA MET A 272 -14.04 3.33 61.11
C MET A 272 -14.32 2.63 59.79
N GLY A 273 -15.62 2.52 59.47
CA GLY A 273 -16.11 2.17 58.15
C GLY A 273 -15.61 3.21 57.15
N PHE A 274 -14.59 2.84 56.38
CA PHE A 274 -14.35 3.49 55.12
C PHE A 274 -15.28 2.86 54.09
N ASP A 275 -16.33 3.61 53.79
CA ASP A 275 -17.23 3.44 52.67
C ASP A 275 -16.41 3.25 51.39
N ARG A 276 -16.33 2.01 50.93
CA ARG A 276 -15.69 1.64 49.67
C ARG A 276 -16.70 1.72 48.51
N ASN A 277 -17.55 2.76 48.53
CA ASN A 277 -18.47 3.12 47.47
C ASN A 277 -18.13 4.53 46.95
N GLY A 278 -16.87 4.70 46.55
CA GLY A 278 -16.48 5.78 45.64
C GLY A 278 -16.99 5.45 44.24
N ALA A 279 -18.29 5.66 44.04
CA ALA A 279 -18.88 5.76 42.72
C ALA A 279 -18.23 6.94 42.00
N PHE A 280 -17.25 6.68 41.15
CA PHE A 280 -16.90 7.60 40.09
C PHE A 280 -18.10 7.66 39.13
N PRO A 281 -18.62 8.84 38.79
CA PRO A 281 -19.57 8.96 37.69
C PRO A 281 -18.84 8.52 36.43
N VAL A 282 -19.26 7.38 35.89
CA VAL A 282 -18.99 7.04 34.50
C VAL A 282 -19.76 8.08 33.70
N ASP A 283 -19.03 9.04 33.16
CA ASP A 283 -19.51 9.90 32.09
C ASP A 283 -19.95 8.97 30.96
N ARG A 284 -21.27 8.77 30.84
CA ARG A 284 -21.88 8.23 29.63
C ARG A 284 -21.69 9.30 28.57
N GLY A 285 -20.52 9.26 27.94
CA GLY A 285 -20.34 9.81 26.61
C GLY A 285 -21.39 9.16 25.73
N ASP A 286 -22.44 9.91 25.46
CA ASP A 286 -23.41 9.62 24.42
C ASP A 286 -22.62 9.24 23.16
N GLY A 287 -22.88 8.02 22.66
CA GLY A 287 -22.33 7.50 21.41
C GLY A 287 -22.85 8.26 20.20
N ARG A 288 -22.61 9.57 20.14
CA ARG A 288 -22.74 10.36 18.94
C ARG A 288 -21.44 10.18 18.15
N PRO A 289 -21.47 9.53 16.98
CA PRO A 289 -20.33 9.56 16.09
C PRO A 289 -20.00 11.03 15.77
N PRO A 290 -18.71 11.39 15.63
CA PRO A 290 -18.34 12.72 15.18
C PRO A 290 -19.05 13.00 13.85
N LEU A 291 -19.82 14.08 13.83
CA LEU A 291 -20.42 14.61 12.61
C LEU A 291 -19.29 14.89 11.62
N LEU A 292 -19.21 14.05 10.59
CA LEU A 292 -18.36 14.28 9.44
C LEU A 292 -18.75 15.64 8.83
N PRO A 293 -17.77 16.49 8.47
CA PRO A 293 -18.06 17.74 7.80
C PRO A 293 -18.65 17.48 6.41
N GLY A 294 -19.87 17.97 6.22
CA GLY A 294 -20.36 18.54 4.96
C GLY A 294 -20.30 17.66 3.71
N PHE A 295 -21.26 16.74 3.55
CA PHE A 295 -21.74 16.40 2.21
C PHE A 295 -22.82 17.41 1.81
N PRO A 296 -22.69 18.13 0.68
CA PRO A 296 -23.78 18.94 0.15
C PRO A 296 -24.95 18.02 -0.27
N PRO A 297 -26.20 18.47 -0.11
CA PRO A 297 -27.37 17.69 -0.48
C PRO A 297 -27.34 17.34 -1.97
N ARG A 298 -27.59 16.06 -2.30
CA ARG A 298 -27.95 15.60 -3.64
C ARG A 298 -29.21 16.34 -4.06
N GLY A 299 -29.08 17.26 -5.01
CA GLY A 299 -30.21 17.80 -5.74
C GLY A 299 -30.79 16.71 -6.62
N ASP A 300 -31.96 16.20 -6.23
CA ASP A 300 -32.85 15.46 -7.13
C ASP A 300 -33.44 16.46 -8.13
N ASP A 301 -32.71 16.68 -9.23
CA ASP A 301 -33.20 17.45 -10.36
C ASP A 301 -33.97 16.49 -11.29
N ARG A 302 -35.21 16.19 -10.92
CA ARG A 302 -36.21 15.62 -11.83
C ARG A 302 -36.87 16.76 -12.57
N SER A 303 -36.30 17.15 -13.70
CA SER A 303 -37.03 17.88 -14.73
C SER A 303 -37.90 16.91 -15.55
N PRO A 304 -39.17 17.24 -15.81
CA PRO A 304 -40.02 16.48 -16.73
C PRO A 304 -39.59 16.77 -18.18
N ARG A 305 -39.54 15.72 -19.01
CA ARG A 305 -39.48 15.86 -20.46
C ARG A 305 -40.90 16.06 -20.98
N ASP A 306 -41.10 17.19 -21.66
CA ASP A 306 -42.07 17.34 -22.75
C ASP A 306 -41.57 16.59 -24.01
#